data_AF-K0P308-F1
#
_entry.id   AF-K0P308-F1
#
_cell.length_a   1.000
_cell.length_b   1.000
_cell.length_c   1.000
_cell.angle_alpha   90.00
_cell.angle_beta   90.00
_cell.angle_gamma   90.00
#
_symmetry.space_group_name_H-M   'P 1'
#
loop_
_entity.id
_entity.type
_entity.pdbx_description
1 polymer ?
#
loop_
_entity_poly.entity_id
_entity_poly.type
_entity_poly.pdbx_seq_one_letter_code
_entity_poly.pdbx_strand_id
1 'polypeptide(L)'
;DLSYNHIGIFGYQSFSGLFRLEVLDLTGNSLREFGFPSTLPSLSYLNLYDNKLTFAAVNTITTFAPNVTYLNIQNNKVENLQGVYIFLTHLKKLQHLVFGGNPIKWCTMNIQASENKHSAVKVLDLHSSNLQSIWSRGKCLDLFEGLNHLVELRLSSNNLRSLPNGIFKSLPPFWEWTSHPTL
;
A
#
# COMPACT_ATOMS: atom_id res chain seq x y z
N ASP A 1 15.70 -4.87 13.06
CA ASP A 1 15.86 -3.51 12.51
C ASP A 1 17.00 -3.53 11.52
N LEU A 2 16.76 -3.08 10.28
CA LEU A 2 17.73 -2.92 9.20
C LEU A 2 17.64 -1.50 8.59
N SER A 3 17.04 -0.55 9.31
CA SER A 3 16.86 0.83 8.86
C SER A 3 18.20 1.56 8.67
N TYR A 4 18.21 2.58 7.82
CA TYR A 4 19.33 3.47 7.51
C TYR A 4 20.63 2.74 7.13
N ASN A 5 20.49 1.73 6.28
CA ASN A 5 21.60 1.01 5.68
C ASN A 5 21.68 1.30 4.16
N HIS A 6 22.56 0.58 3.46
CA HIS A 6 22.74 0.71 2.00
C HIS A 6 22.18 -0.50 1.23
N ILE A 7 21.15 -1.15 1.75
CA ILE A 7 20.59 -2.35 1.13
C ILE A 7 19.88 -1.97 -0.17
N GLY A 8 20.38 -2.49 -1.29
CA GLY A 8 19.82 -2.23 -2.63
C GLY A 8 18.89 -3.34 -3.14
N ILE A 9 19.14 -4.59 -2.71
CA ILE A 9 18.37 -5.77 -3.09
C ILE A 9 18.59 -6.86 -2.04
N PHE A 10 17.61 -7.75 -1.90
CA PHE A 10 17.77 -8.96 -1.10
C PHE A 10 18.27 -10.14 -1.93
N GLY A 11 19.21 -10.90 -1.37
CA GLY A 11 19.68 -12.15 -1.96
C GLY A 11 18.62 -13.26 -1.94
N TYR A 12 18.87 -14.30 -2.75
CA TYR A 12 18.04 -15.51 -2.78
C TYR A 12 17.95 -16.16 -1.40
N GLN A 13 16.72 -16.48 -0.96
CA GLN A 13 16.42 -17.07 0.35
C GLN A 13 16.95 -16.28 1.56
N SER A 14 17.19 -14.98 1.39
CA SER A 14 17.35 -14.09 2.53
C SER A 14 16.17 -14.21 3.49
N PHE A 15 16.45 -14.10 4.79
CA PHE A 15 15.50 -14.32 5.89
C PHE A 15 14.97 -15.76 6.03
N SER A 16 15.55 -16.74 5.33
CA SER A 16 15.21 -18.15 5.53
C SER A 16 15.36 -18.55 7.00
N GLY A 17 14.38 -19.30 7.52
CA GLY A 17 14.34 -19.75 8.92
C GLY A 17 13.79 -18.73 9.92
N LEU A 18 13.56 -17.47 9.52
CA LEU A 18 13.04 -16.42 10.43
C LEU A 18 11.51 -16.48 10.58
N PHE A 19 10.96 -17.65 10.86
CA PHE A 19 9.51 -17.88 10.90
C PHE A 19 8.78 -17.11 12.00
N ARG A 20 9.49 -16.63 13.02
CA ARG A 20 8.96 -15.84 14.15
C ARG A 20 9.22 -14.35 14.02
N LEU A 21 9.78 -13.87 12.90
CA LEU A 21 10.02 -12.45 12.71
C LEU A 21 8.67 -11.74 12.49
N GLU A 22 8.30 -10.86 13.42
CA GLU A 22 7.04 -10.13 13.40
C GLU A 22 7.19 -8.70 12.86
N VAL A 23 8.36 -8.09 13.11
CA VAL A 23 8.65 -6.69 12.78
C VAL A 23 9.91 -6.60 11.92
N LEU A 24 9.78 -5.98 10.75
CA LEU A 24 10.90 -5.70 9.86
C LEU A 24 10.88 -4.23 9.45
N ASP A 25 11.89 -3.50 9.92
CA ASP A 25 12.14 -2.11 9.52
C ASP A 25 13.30 -2.05 8.53
N LEU A 26 13.05 -1.47 7.36
CA LEU A 26 13.97 -1.27 6.25
C LEU A 26 14.00 0.20 5.81
N THR A 27 13.56 1.10 6.67
CA THR A 27 13.51 2.54 6.42
C THR A 27 14.84 3.07 5.90
N GLY A 28 14.82 4.03 4.97
CA GLY A 28 16.02 4.79 4.60
C GLY A 28 17.11 3.94 3.94
N ASN A 29 16.72 2.96 3.13
CA ASN A 29 17.63 2.10 2.35
C ASN A 29 17.61 2.49 0.86
N SER A 30 18.16 1.65 -0.02
CA SER A 30 18.18 1.89 -1.47
C SER A 30 17.48 0.80 -2.27
N LEU A 31 16.51 0.11 -1.65
CA LEU A 31 15.77 -1.00 -2.28
C LEU A 31 15.01 -0.50 -3.52
N ARG A 32 15.27 -1.12 -4.68
CA ARG A 32 14.53 -0.84 -5.93
C ARG A 32 13.48 -1.90 -6.25
N GLU A 33 13.80 -3.13 -5.85
CA GLU A 33 12.97 -4.31 -5.93
C GLU A 33 13.41 -5.29 -4.84
N PHE A 34 12.64 -6.35 -4.67
CA PHE A 34 13.04 -7.50 -3.89
C PHE A 34 13.50 -8.58 -4.86
N GLY A 35 14.64 -9.23 -4.57
CA GLY A 35 15.05 -10.42 -5.31
C GLY A 35 14.09 -11.58 -5.00
N PHE A 36 14.60 -12.64 -4.39
CA PHE A 36 13.78 -13.80 -4.01
C PHE A 36 13.95 -14.12 -2.52
N PRO A 37 13.49 -13.25 -1.61
CA PRO A 37 13.55 -13.52 -0.17
C PRO A 37 12.61 -14.68 0.21
N SER A 38 12.93 -15.37 1.29
CA SER A 38 12.03 -16.37 1.87
C SER A 38 10.80 -15.70 2.48
N THR A 39 9.64 -16.33 2.35
CA THR A 39 8.40 -15.85 2.98
C THR A 39 8.57 -15.76 4.50
N LEU A 40 8.09 -14.65 5.07
CA LEU A 40 8.02 -14.41 6.50
C LEU A 40 6.57 -14.57 6.99
N PRO A 41 6.17 -15.78 7.43
CA PRO A 41 4.78 -16.08 7.71
C PRO A 41 4.22 -15.34 8.93
N SER A 42 5.06 -14.93 9.89
CA SER A 42 4.62 -14.20 11.09
C SER A 42 4.77 -12.69 10.98
N LEU A 43 5.27 -12.17 9.85
CA LEU A 43 5.51 -10.73 9.71
C LEU A 43 4.18 -9.98 9.72
N SER A 44 4.02 -9.11 10.70
CA SER A 44 2.82 -8.28 10.92
C SER A 44 3.11 -6.81 10.62
N TYR A 45 4.34 -6.35 10.85
CA TYR A 45 4.76 -4.97 10.61
C TYR A 45 5.93 -4.90 9.63
N LEU A 46 5.72 -4.22 8.50
CA LEU A 46 6.73 -3.99 7.49
C LEU A 46 6.85 -2.49 7.16
N ASN A 47 8.02 -1.93 7.42
CA ASN A 47 8.34 -0.54 7.14
C ASN A 47 9.40 -0.42 6.03
N LEU A 48 8.98 0.11 4.88
CA LEU A 48 9.78 0.33 3.67
C LEU A 48 9.88 1.82 3.34
N TYR A 49 9.61 2.69 4.32
CA TYR A 49 9.67 4.14 4.17
C TYR A 49 11.02 4.58 3.59
N ASP A 50 10.97 5.56 2.69
CA ASP A 50 12.15 6.21 2.12
C ASP A 50 13.13 5.21 1.47
N ASN A 51 12.66 4.59 0.40
CA ASN A 51 13.44 3.66 -0.43
C ASN A 51 13.25 4.04 -1.92
N LYS A 52 13.61 3.15 -2.84
CA LYS A 52 13.54 3.38 -4.30
C LYS A 52 12.62 2.38 -4.99
N LEU A 53 11.68 1.77 -4.25
CA LEU A 53 10.86 0.67 -4.72
C LEU A 53 9.97 1.13 -5.86
N THR A 54 9.94 0.33 -6.92
CA THR A 54 9.06 0.55 -8.08
C THR A 54 7.87 -0.39 -8.03
N PHE A 55 6.98 -0.30 -9.01
CA PHE A 55 5.85 -1.23 -9.14
C PHE A 55 6.28 -2.71 -9.21
N ALA A 56 7.50 -3.01 -9.69
CA ALA A 56 8.03 -4.38 -9.75
C ALA A 56 8.10 -5.06 -8.37
N ALA A 57 8.24 -4.29 -7.30
CA ALA A 57 8.33 -4.81 -5.93
C ALA A 57 6.99 -5.27 -5.35
N VAL A 58 5.86 -4.77 -5.89
CA VAL A 58 4.53 -4.91 -5.28
C VAL A 58 4.15 -6.40 -5.12
N ASN A 59 4.25 -7.18 -6.19
CA ASN A 59 3.90 -8.60 -6.13
C ASN A 59 4.79 -9.36 -5.16
N THR A 60 6.09 -9.07 -5.15
CA THR A 60 7.03 -9.73 -4.23
C THR A 60 6.72 -9.40 -2.77
N ILE A 61 6.29 -8.18 -2.44
CA ILE A 61 5.84 -7.85 -1.08
C ILE A 61 4.67 -8.76 -0.67
N THR A 62 3.70 -8.99 -1.57
CA THR A 62 2.53 -9.82 -1.24
C THR A 62 2.86 -11.29 -1.01
N THR A 63 3.93 -11.80 -1.60
CA THR A 63 4.37 -13.20 -1.42
C THR A 63 5.37 -13.36 -0.27
N PHE A 64 6.22 -12.36 -0.04
CA PHE A 64 7.20 -12.32 1.03
C PHE A 64 6.57 -12.04 2.39
N ALA A 65 5.60 -11.13 2.47
CA ALA A 65 4.96 -10.69 3.71
C ALA A 65 3.42 -10.87 3.64
N PRO A 66 2.92 -12.10 3.43
CA PRO A 66 1.50 -12.33 3.12
C PRO A 66 0.54 -12.00 4.27
N ASN A 67 1.04 -11.99 5.51
CA ASN A 67 0.25 -11.80 6.73
C ASN A 67 0.37 -10.40 7.35
N VAL A 68 0.99 -9.45 6.64
CA VAL A 68 1.24 -8.12 7.17
C VAL A 68 -0.07 -7.39 7.50
N THR A 69 -0.12 -6.74 8.67
CA THR A 69 -1.24 -5.91 9.13
C THR A 69 -0.94 -4.43 8.97
N TYR A 70 0.33 -4.04 9.04
CA TYR A 70 0.81 -2.68 8.80
C TYR A 70 1.90 -2.66 7.73
N LEU A 71 1.62 -1.98 6.62
CA LEU A 71 2.56 -1.77 5.52
C LEU A 71 2.78 -0.28 5.30
N ASN A 72 4.01 0.17 5.51
CA ASN A 72 4.46 1.49 5.09
C ASN A 72 5.39 1.37 3.88
N ILE A 73 4.99 1.92 2.74
CA ILE A 73 5.78 2.02 1.50
C ILE A 73 5.86 3.49 1.03
N GLN A 74 5.68 4.43 1.95
CA GLN A 74 5.73 5.85 1.66
C GLN A 74 7.10 6.27 1.12
N ASN A 75 7.12 7.33 0.31
CA ASN A 75 8.33 7.92 -0.26
C ASN A 75 9.18 6.91 -1.04
N ASN A 76 8.52 6.17 -1.93
CA ASN A 76 9.15 5.27 -2.89
C ASN A 76 8.96 5.80 -4.33
N LYS A 77 9.14 4.95 -5.33
CA LYS A 77 9.06 5.27 -6.77
C LYS A 77 7.98 4.44 -7.47
N VAL A 78 6.89 4.12 -6.79
CA VAL A 78 5.76 3.41 -7.39
C VAL A 78 4.97 4.36 -8.27
N GLU A 79 4.95 4.11 -9.58
CA GLU A 79 4.32 5.01 -10.57
C GLU A 79 2.93 4.51 -11.04
N ASN A 80 2.58 3.26 -10.72
CA ASN A 80 1.31 2.64 -11.10
C ASN A 80 0.39 2.46 -9.88
N LEU A 81 -0.78 3.10 -9.90
CA LEU A 81 -1.77 3.02 -8.82
C LEU A 81 -2.33 1.59 -8.62
N GLN A 82 -2.20 0.71 -9.62
CA GLN A 82 -2.53 -0.70 -9.50
C GLN A 82 -1.83 -1.38 -8.29
N GLY A 83 -0.70 -0.84 -7.82
CA GLY A 83 -0.01 -1.36 -6.64
C GLY A 83 -0.90 -1.35 -5.39
N VAL A 84 -1.71 -0.29 -5.24
CA VAL A 84 -2.67 -0.18 -4.14
C VAL A 84 -3.74 -1.27 -4.25
N TYR A 85 -4.29 -1.50 -5.45
CA TYR A 85 -5.25 -2.59 -5.67
C TYR A 85 -4.67 -3.95 -5.31
N ILE A 86 -3.42 -4.23 -5.70
CA ILE A 86 -2.75 -5.49 -5.41
C ILE A 86 -2.62 -5.69 -3.90
N PHE A 87 -2.15 -4.68 -3.16
CA PHE A 87 -2.07 -4.77 -1.70
C PHE A 87 -3.43 -4.98 -1.05
N LEU A 88 -4.44 -4.19 -1.43
CA LEU A 88 -5.80 -4.29 -0.88
C LEU A 88 -6.47 -5.64 -1.17
N THR A 89 -6.12 -6.29 -2.28
CA THR A 89 -6.73 -7.56 -2.71
C THR A 89 -5.96 -8.78 -2.21
N HIS A 90 -4.63 -8.74 -2.13
CA HIS A 90 -3.81 -9.91 -1.81
C HIS A 90 -3.44 -9.99 -0.33
N LEU A 91 -3.26 -8.84 0.35
CA LEU A 91 -2.91 -8.79 1.77
C LEU A 91 -4.17 -8.80 2.63
N LYS A 92 -4.76 -9.99 2.81
CA LYS A 92 -6.08 -10.16 3.45
C LYS A 92 -6.15 -9.69 4.91
N LYS A 93 -5.01 -9.60 5.60
CA LYS A 93 -4.90 -9.14 6.99
C LYS A 93 -4.51 -7.67 7.11
N LEU A 94 -4.27 -6.98 6.00
CA LEU A 94 -3.81 -5.60 6.00
C LEU A 94 -4.86 -4.69 6.64
N GLN A 95 -4.45 -3.90 7.63
CA GLN A 95 -5.28 -2.93 8.35
C GLN A 95 -4.81 -1.49 8.09
N HIS A 96 -3.50 -1.29 7.93
CA HIS A 96 -2.91 0.02 7.70
C HIS A 96 -2.03 -0.02 6.45
N LEU A 97 -2.40 0.77 5.44
CA LEU A 97 -1.61 0.96 4.24
C LEU A 97 -1.18 2.43 4.14
N VAL A 98 0.11 2.67 4.35
CA VAL A 98 0.73 4.00 4.17
C VAL A 98 1.50 4.00 2.86
N PHE A 99 0.90 4.57 1.82
CA PHE A 99 1.39 4.50 0.44
C PHE A 99 1.78 5.89 -0.12
N GLY A 100 1.53 6.97 0.64
CA GLY A 100 1.75 8.33 0.20
C GLY A 100 3.18 8.65 -0.30
N GLY A 101 3.33 9.79 -0.97
CA GLY A 101 4.64 10.23 -1.49
C GLY A 101 5.19 9.38 -2.64
N ASN A 102 4.38 8.49 -3.23
CA ASN A 102 4.73 7.76 -4.45
C ASN A 102 4.25 8.54 -5.69
N PRO A 103 5.11 8.73 -6.73
CA PRO A 103 4.80 9.60 -7.87
C PRO A 103 3.93 8.88 -8.90
N ILE A 104 2.65 8.66 -8.59
CA ILE A 104 1.73 7.94 -9.49
C ILE A 104 1.56 8.71 -10.81
N LYS A 105 1.74 8.01 -11.93
CA LYS A 105 1.64 8.53 -13.30
C LYS A 105 0.53 7.88 -14.11
N TRP A 106 0.23 6.62 -13.85
CA TRP A 106 -0.81 5.88 -14.55
C TRP A 106 -1.52 4.88 -13.65
N CYS A 107 -2.58 4.29 -14.19
CA CYS A 107 -3.27 3.18 -13.56
C CYS A 107 -3.75 2.20 -14.63
N THR A 108 -3.32 0.95 -14.53
CA THR A 108 -3.73 -0.14 -15.42
C THR A 108 -4.74 -1.00 -14.67
N MET A 109 -6.00 -0.97 -15.09
CA MET A 109 -7.04 -1.81 -14.49
C MET A 109 -6.86 -3.25 -14.95
N ASN A 110 -6.83 -4.20 -14.02
CA ASN A 110 -7.20 -5.57 -14.31
C ASN A 110 -8.67 -5.75 -13.88
N ILE A 111 -9.55 -5.98 -14.85
CA ILE A 111 -11.01 -6.08 -14.69
C ILE A 111 -11.39 -7.15 -13.64
N GLN A 112 -10.51 -8.13 -13.38
CA GLN A 112 -10.73 -9.19 -12.39
C GLN A 112 -10.48 -8.78 -10.92
N ALA A 113 -9.91 -7.60 -10.65
CA ALA A 113 -9.60 -7.17 -9.28
C ALA A 113 -10.78 -6.51 -8.54
N SER A 114 -11.87 -6.17 -9.25
CA SER A 114 -13.04 -5.50 -8.67
C SER A 114 -14.09 -6.46 -8.10
N GLU A 115 -14.18 -7.68 -8.64
CA GLU A 115 -15.16 -8.68 -8.18
C GLU A 115 -14.70 -9.28 -6.84
N ASN A 116 -15.50 -9.10 -5.79
CA ASN A 116 -15.29 -9.62 -4.43
C ASN A 116 -14.06 -9.06 -3.68
N LYS A 117 -13.79 -7.76 -3.85
CA LYS A 117 -12.78 -7.07 -3.04
C LYS A 117 -13.26 -6.89 -1.60
N HIS A 118 -12.89 -7.82 -0.72
CA HIS A 118 -13.04 -7.67 0.73
C HIS A 118 -11.68 -7.31 1.32
N SER A 119 -11.52 -6.05 1.70
CA SER A 119 -10.31 -5.57 2.37
C SER A 119 -10.60 -5.28 3.85
N ALA A 120 -9.69 -5.70 4.72
CA ALA A 120 -9.75 -5.41 6.16
C ALA A 120 -9.12 -4.04 6.52
N VAL A 121 -8.75 -3.24 5.51
CA VAL A 121 -8.06 -1.97 5.71
C VAL A 121 -8.95 -0.97 6.43
N LYS A 122 -8.39 -0.39 7.49
CA LYS A 122 -8.97 0.65 8.33
C LYS A 122 -8.35 2.02 8.05
N VAL A 123 -7.05 2.05 7.74
CA VAL A 123 -6.32 3.29 7.45
C VAL A 123 -5.68 3.18 6.08
N LEU A 124 -6.06 4.09 5.18
CA LEU A 124 -5.49 4.21 3.85
C LEU A 124 -4.92 5.62 3.67
N ASP A 125 -3.60 5.70 3.54
CA ASP A 125 -2.91 6.94 3.26
C ASP A 125 -2.35 6.96 1.84
N LEU A 126 -2.90 7.87 1.02
CA LEU A 126 -2.51 8.14 -0.35
C LEU A 126 -2.09 9.61 -0.54
N HIS A 127 -1.60 10.28 0.52
CA HIS A 127 -1.16 11.67 0.39
C HIS A 127 -0.06 11.82 -0.66
N SER A 128 0.09 13.02 -1.24
CA SER A 128 1.16 13.33 -2.20
C SER A 128 1.37 12.28 -3.31
N SER A 129 0.29 11.66 -3.78
CA SER A 129 0.32 10.54 -4.74
C SER A 129 -0.20 10.93 -6.12
N ASN A 130 -0.29 12.23 -6.43
CA ASN A 130 -0.68 12.76 -7.74
C ASN A 130 -2.03 12.23 -8.30
N LEU A 131 -3.00 11.91 -7.41
CA LEU A 131 -4.25 11.26 -7.80
C LEU A 131 -5.11 12.09 -8.79
N GLN A 132 -5.04 13.43 -8.75
CA GLN A 132 -5.75 14.30 -9.70
C GLN A 132 -5.44 13.95 -11.16
N SER A 133 -4.18 13.61 -11.48
CA SER A 133 -3.77 13.28 -12.84
C SER A 133 -4.37 11.96 -13.33
N ILE A 134 -4.69 11.04 -12.42
CA ILE A 134 -5.27 9.73 -12.73
C ILE A 134 -6.78 9.86 -12.91
N TRP A 135 -7.42 10.52 -11.94
CA TRP A 135 -8.86 10.69 -11.89
C TRP A 135 -9.40 11.60 -13.00
N SER A 136 -8.67 12.65 -13.39
CA SER A 136 -9.07 13.50 -14.53
C SER A 136 -9.11 12.77 -15.87
N ARG A 137 -8.43 11.61 -15.97
CA ARG A 137 -8.45 10.72 -17.15
C ARG A 137 -9.50 9.61 -17.03
N GLY A 138 -10.35 9.65 -16.00
CA GLY A 138 -11.39 8.64 -15.76
C GLY A 138 -10.84 7.25 -15.41
N LYS A 139 -9.64 7.16 -14.83
CA LYS A 139 -9.01 5.89 -14.46
C LYS A 139 -9.13 5.63 -12.97
N CYS A 140 -9.31 4.36 -12.60
CA CYS A 140 -9.23 3.87 -11.22
C CYS A 140 -10.15 4.62 -10.25
N LEU A 141 -11.40 4.77 -10.70
CA LEU A 141 -12.49 5.45 -9.98
C LEU A 141 -13.18 4.52 -8.96
N ASP A 142 -12.82 3.25 -8.95
CA ASP A 142 -13.27 2.17 -8.08
C ASP A 142 -12.22 1.84 -6.99
N LEU A 143 -11.21 2.69 -6.81
CA LEU A 143 -10.10 2.46 -5.87
C LEU A 143 -10.58 2.09 -4.46
N PHE A 144 -11.66 2.75 -4.03
CA PHE A 144 -12.25 2.62 -2.70
C PHE A 144 -13.39 1.61 -2.63
N GLU A 145 -13.67 0.87 -3.71
CA GLU A 145 -14.65 -0.21 -3.70
C GLU A 145 -14.20 -1.33 -2.75
N GLY A 146 -15.13 -1.80 -1.91
CA GLY A 146 -14.89 -2.89 -0.95
C GLY A 146 -14.18 -2.49 0.34
N LEU A 147 -13.93 -1.19 0.58
CA LEU A 147 -13.27 -0.68 1.79
C LEU A 147 -14.27 -0.43 2.93
N ASN A 148 -15.08 -1.43 3.27
CA ASN A 148 -16.20 -1.31 4.20
C ASN A 148 -15.80 -1.14 5.67
N HIS A 149 -14.52 -1.26 6.00
CA HIS A 149 -13.98 -1.10 7.35
C HIS A 149 -13.10 0.14 7.47
N LEU A 150 -13.08 1.01 6.45
CA LEU A 150 -12.22 2.18 6.43
C LEU A 150 -12.69 3.20 7.47
N VAL A 151 -11.77 3.58 8.35
CA VAL A 151 -11.95 4.57 9.42
C VAL A 151 -11.23 5.87 9.07
N GLU A 152 -10.09 5.77 8.38
CA GLU A 152 -9.26 6.92 8.04
C GLU A 152 -8.78 6.86 6.60
N LEU A 153 -9.03 7.94 5.85
CA LEU A 153 -8.54 8.14 4.49
C LEU A 153 -7.77 9.46 4.39
N ARG A 154 -6.50 9.39 4.03
CA ARG A 154 -5.66 10.59 3.81
C ARG A 154 -5.42 10.80 2.32
N LEU A 155 -5.89 11.94 1.81
CA LEU A 155 -5.75 12.34 0.40
C LEU A 155 -5.07 13.70 0.23
N SER A 156 -4.45 14.23 1.28
CA SER A 156 -3.79 15.53 1.26
C SER A 156 -2.70 15.61 0.17
N SER A 157 -2.41 16.83 -0.30
CA SER A 157 -1.33 17.08 -1.26
C SER A 157 -1.42 16.32 -2.60
N ASN A 158 -2.62 15.89 -3.00
CA ASN A 158 -2.86 15.27 -4.31
C ASN A 158 -3.21 16.26 -5.43
N ASN A 159 -3.09 17.57 -5.16
CA ASN A 159 -3.44 18.66 -6.08
C ASN A 159 -4.87 18.53 -6.64
N LEU A 160 -5.79 18.03 -5.81
CA LEU A 160 -7.17 17.78 -6.21
C LEU A 160 -7.87 19.09 -6.55
N ARG A 161 -8.41 19.20 -7.76
CA ARG A 161 -9.23 20.34 -8.21
C ARG A 161 -10.72 20.01 -8.20
N SER A 162 -11.02 18.74 -8.38
CA SER A 162 -12.37 18.19 -8.32
C SER A 162 -12.27 16.72 -7.92
N LEU A 163 -13.36 16.20 -7.36
CA LEU A 163 -13.50 14.79 -7.05
C LEU A 163 -14.35 14.13 -8.13
N PRO A 164 -13.99 12.94 -8.64
CA PRO A 164 -14.86 12.18 -9.51
C PRO A 164 -16.20 11.88 -8.83
N ASN A 165 -17.29 11.94 -9.59
CA ASN A 165 -18.61 11.64 -9.08
C ASN A 165 -18.66 10.22 -8.51
N GLY A 166 -19.12 10.10 -7.27
CA GLY A 166 -19.28 8.80 -6.61
C GLY A 166 -17.97 8.12 -6.19
N ILE A 167 -16.82 8.81 -6.19
CA ILE A 167 -15.53 8.22 -5.80
C ILE A 167 -15.57 7.61 -4.39
N PHE A 168 -16.38 8.16 -3.49
CA PHE A 168 -16.55 7.69 -2.11
C PHE A 168 -17.83 6.90 -1.84
N LYS A 169 -18.59 6.53 -2.87
CA LYS A 169 -19.93 5.91 -2.70
C LYS A 169 -19.90 4.58 -1.92
N SER A 170 -18.77 3.89 -1.92
CA SER A 170 -18.55 2.59 -1.28
C SER A 170 -17.87 2.68 0.08
N LEU A 171 -17.53 3.89 0.54
CA LEU A 171 -16.93 4.07 1.86
C LEU A 171 -18.00 4.07 2.95
N PRO A 172 -17.65 3.65 4.18
CA PRO A 172 -18.52 3.79 5.33
C PRO A 172 -18.91 5.26 5.55
N PRO A 173 -20.09 5.53 6.12
CA PRO A 173 -20.53 6.89 6.42
C PRO A 173 -19.49 7.68 7.23
N PHE A 174 -19.31 8.95 6.89
CA PHE A 174 -18.33 9.85 7.49
C PHE A 174 -18.44 10.01 9.02
N TRP A 175 -19.60 9.72 9.64
CA TRP A 175 -19.76 9.78 11.09
C TRP A 175 -19.11 8.60 11.83
N GLU A 176 -18.80 7.49 11.14
CA GLU A 176 -18.02 6.38 11.70
C GLU A 176 -16.52 6.68 11.80
N TRP A 177 -16.06 7.75 11.13
CA TRP A 177 -14.64 8.10 11.07
C TRP A 177 -14.17 8.88 12.31
N THR A 178 -15.08 9.65 12.94
CA THR A 178 -14.78 10.52 14.09
C THR A 178 -14.89 9.81 15.44
N SER A 179 -15.29 8.53 15.48
CA SER A 179 -15.50 7.77 16.73
C SER A 179 -14.25 7.08 17.25
N HIS A 180 -13.13 7.14 16.52
CA HIS A 180 -11.87 6.50 16.92
C HIS A 180 -10.89 7.56 17.43
N PRO A 181 -10.50 7.52 18.72
CA PRO A 181 -9.49 8.43 19.25
C PRO A 181 -8.17 8.18 18.52
N THR A 182 -7.58 9.22 17.94
CA THR A 182 -6.17 9.21 17.56
C THR A 182 -5.34 8.95 18.80
N LEU A 183 -4.71 7.77 18.87
CA LEU A 183 -3.66 7.44 19.85
C LEU A 183 -2.32 8.03 19.39
#